data_AF-A0A1H5C5V9-F1
#
_entry.id   AF-A0A1H5C5V9-F1
#
_cell.length_a   1.000
_cell.length_b   1.000
_cell.length_c   1.000
_cell.angle_alpha   90.00
_cell.angle_beta   90.00
_cell.angle_gamma   90.00
#
_symmetry.space_group_name_H-M   'P 1'
#
loop_
_entity.id
_entity.type
_entity.pdbx_description
1 polymer ?
#
loop_
_entity_poly.entity_id
_entity_poly.type
_entity_poly.pdbx_seq_one_letter_code
_entity_poly.pdbx_strand_id
1 'polypeptide(L)'
;MPDSVGELGEFGLIGAVTARLPQGQDVLLGPGDDSAVVAAPDGRVVVTTDLLVENRHFRRDWSDPSDVGHKAAAQNLSDIEAMGARPTSLVVGLGLPADLPSAWAVALSAGLAEEAALVGASVVGGDVVRSPLVVVSVTALGTLSGATPVTRSGARPGDVVAVCGRLGWAEAGFQVLSRGFRTPRLVVEAHRRPQVPYGAGAEAAALGATAMCDVSDGLLGDLGHVAAASSVAIDVDPATLDVAAPLREVASALGADPLTWVLTGGDDNALVATFPAGAELPDRWTVIGAVSAGSGVTVDGAEYAAPGGHDHFAGP
;
A
#
# COMPACT_ATOMS: atom_id res chain seq x y z
N MET A 1 -32.34 -5.37 -1.44
CA MET A 1 -31.71 -4.42 -2.38
C MET A 1 -31.97 -4.96 -3.78
N PRO A 2 -32.08 -4.10 -4.81
CA PRO A 2 -32.10 -4.52 -6.21
C PRO A 2 -30.91 -5.43 -6.52
N ASP A 3 -31.05 -6.34 -7.48
CA ASP A 3 -30.09 -7.42 -7.65
C ASP A 3 -28.78 -6.91 -8.27
N SER A 4 -28.83 -5.87 -9.11
CA SER A 4 -27.65 -5.30 -9.80
C SER A 4 -27.45 -3.78 -9.58
N VAL A 5 -26.23 -3.29 -9.88
CA VAL A 5 -25.87 -1.87 -9.88
C VAL A 5 -26.75 -1.06 -10.84
N GLY A 6 -27.02 -1.61 -12.04
CA GLY A 6 -27.84 -0.95 -13.06
C GLY A 6 -29.29 -0.77 -12.64
N GLU A 7 -29.87 -1.74 -11.93
CA GLU A 7 -31.24 -1.65 -11.40
C GLU A 7 -31.35 -0.70 -10.20
N LEU A 8 -30.34 -0.71 -9.33
CA LEU A 8 -30.29 0.18 -8.18
C LEU A 8 -30.08 1.64 -8.59
N GLY A 9 -29.39 1.86 -9.71
CA GLY A 9 -29.04 3.17 -10.20
C GLY A 9 -28.01 3.87 -9.32
N GLU A 10 -27.46 4.96 -9.84
CA GLU A 10 -26.38 5.73 -9.20
C GLU A 10 -26.76 6.19 -7.78
N PHE A 11 -27.85 6.98 -7.64
CA PHE A 11 -28.27 7.51 -6.34
C PHE A 11 -28.64 6.43 -5.33
N GLY A 12 -29.24 5.33 -5.79
CA GLY A 12 -29.56 4.18 -4.94
C GLY A 12 -28.30 3.52 -4.40
N LEU A 13 -27.27 3.39 -5.24
CA LEU A 13 -26.00 2.79 -4.84
C LEU A 13 -25.23 3.71 -3.90
N ILE A 14 -25.14 5.00 -4.22
CA ILE A 14 -24.53 6.01 -3.34
C ILE A 14 -25.18 5.96 -1.97
N GLY A 15 -26.52 5.99 -1.89
CA GLY A 15 -27.23 5.89 -0.61
C GLY A 15 -26.97 4.59 0.14
N ALA A 16 -26.87 3.45 -0.56
CA ALA A 16 -26.58 2.16 0.07
C ALA A 16 -25.15 2.07 0.64
N VAL A 17 -24.19 2.70 -0.03
CA VAL A 17 -22.78 2.78 0.37
C VAL A 17 -22.62 3.76 1.53
N THR A 18 -23.05 5.02 1.36
CA THR A 18 -22.80 6.10 2.32
C THR A 18 -23.51 5.91 3.65
N ALA A 19 -24.67 5.26 3.68
CA ALA A 19 -25.40 4.95 4.91
C ALA A 19 -24.61 4.08 5.91
N ARG A 20 -23.51 3.45 5.46
CA ARG A 20 -22.68 2.55 6.27
C ARG A 20 -21.28 3.12 6.55
N LEU A 21 -20.96 4.30 6.04
CA LEU A 21 -19.63 4.89 6.18
C LEU A 21 -19.54 5.72 7.47
N PRO A 22 -18.77 5.29 8.49
CA PRO A 22 -18.54 6.10 9.67
C PRO A 22 -17.79 7.39 9.29
N GLN A 23 -18.09 8.48 10.01
CA GLN A 23 -17.41 9.76 9.85
C GLN A 23 -16.62 10.09 11.12
N GLY A 24 -15.32 10.29 10.96
CA GLY A 24 -14.38 10.59 12.03
C GLY A 24 -14.31 12.08 12.37
N GLN A 25 -13.47 12.40 13.36
CA GLN A 25 -13.29 13.77 13.88
C GLN A 25 -12.72 14.76 12.86
N ASP A 26 -12.01 14.27 11.85
CA ASP A 26 -11.40 15.10 10.81
C ASP A 26 -12.41 15.49 9.70
N VAL A 27 -13.65 14.98 9.77
CA VAL A 27 -14.74 15.31 8.82
C VAL A 27 -15.64 16.40 9.41
N LEU A 28 -15.59 17.60 8.83
CA LEU A 28 -16.41 18.75 9.24
C LEU A 28 -17.78 18.75 8.55
N LEU A 29 -17.83 18.24 7.32
CA LEU A 29 -19.05 17.97 6.55
C LEU A 29 -18.82 16.67 5.75
N GLY A 30 -19.62 15.64 6.01
CA GLY A 30 -19.53 14.34 5.34
C GLY A 30 -20.35 14.25 4.05
N PRO A 31 -20.49 13.04 3.48
CA PRO A 31 -21.32 12.80 2.30
C PRO A 31 -22.79 13.23 2.52
N GLY A 32 -23.40 13.86 1.51
CA GLY A 32 -24.81 14.27 1.54
C GLY A 32 -25.07 15.71 1.07
N ASP A 33 -24.00 16.50 0.92
CA ASP A 33 -23.98 17.78 0.22
C ASP A 33 -23.13 17.65 -1.06
N ASP A 34 -22.94 18.73 -1.83
CA ASP A 34 -22.19 18.73 -3.09
C ASP A 34 -20.71 18.30 -2.91
N SER A 35 -20.14 18.50 -1.71
CA SER A 35 -18.76 18.10 -1.38
C SER A 35 -18.55 17.98 0.12
N ALA A 36 -17.60 17.13 0.52
CA ALA A 36 -17.15 17.05 1.90
C ALA A 36 -16.25 18.24 2.28
N VAL A 37 -16.25 18.59 3.57
CA VAL A 37 -15.30 19.52 4.18
C VAL A 37 -14.51 18.75 5.21
N VAL A 38 -13.18 18.70 5.05
CA VAL A 38 -12.26 18.01 5.95
C VAL A 38 -11.32 18.99 6.66
N ALA A 39 -10.89 18.63 7.86
CA ALA A 39 -9.97 19.45 8.63
C ALA A 39 -8.55 19.39 8.06
N ALA A 40 -7.90 20.55 7.99
CA ALA A 40 -6.46 20.69 7.74
C ALA A 40 -5.86 21.59 8.83
N PRO A 41 -5.61 21.04 10.05
CA PRO A 41 -5.31 21.86 11.23
C PRO A 41 -4.09 22.77 11.10
N ASP A 42 -3.07 22.36 10.34
CA ASP A 42 -1.87 23.15 10.05
C ASP A 42 -1.89 23.79 8.65
N GLY A 43 -3.04 23.76 7.97
CA GLY A 43 -3.25 24.29 6.63
C GLY A 43 -2.59 23.49 5.50
N ARG A 44 -1.89 22.40 5.80
CA ARG A 44 -1.23 21.52 4.82
C ARG A 44 -1.97 20.20 4.74
N VAL A 45 -1.93 19.59 3.55
CA VAL A 45 -2.53 18.29 3.29
C VAL A 45 -1.52 17.46 2.50
N VAL A 46 -1.30 16.23 2.94
CA VAL A 46 -0.62 15.20 2.13
C VAL A 46 -1.69 14.50 1.32
N VAL A 47 -1.46 14.33 0.02
CA VAL A 47 -2.42 13.73 -0.90
C VAL A 47 -1.72 12.71 -1.79
N THR A 48 -2.35 11.56 -1.97
CA THR A 48 -1.95 10.55 -2.96
C THR A 48 -3.18 10.01 -3.69
N THR A 49 -2.96 9.30 -4.79
CA THR A 49 -4.02 8.56 -5.48
C THR A 49 -3.48 7.34 -6.21
N ASP A 50 -4.16 6.20 -6.04
CA ASP A 50 -3.90 4.99 -6.82
C ASP A 50 -5.17 4.39 -7.40
N LEU A 51 -4.96 3.47 -8.34
CA LEU A 51 -6.03 2.75 -9.03
C LEU A 51 -5.87 1.24 -8.90
N LEU A 52 -6.96 0.56 -8.57
CA LEU A 52 -7.12 -0.87 -8.70
C LEU A 52 -8.07 -1.17 -9.85
N VAL A 53 -7.50 -1.69 -10.92
CA VAL A 53 -8.22 -2.16 -12.11
C VAL A 53 -8.37 -3.69 -12.06
N GLU A 54 -9.60 -4.17 -12.25
CA GLU A 54 -9.90 -5.60 -12.38
C GLU A 54 -9.07 -6.25 -13.50
N ASN A 55 -8.57 -7.46 -13.24
CA ASN A 55 -7.67 -8.25 -14.08
C ASN A 55 -6.26 -7.67 -14.24
N ARG A 56 -5.94 -6.57 -13.56
CA ARG A 56 -4.57 -6.04 -13.45
C ARG A 56 -4.05 -6.12 -12.01
N HIS A 57 -4.79 -5.58 -11.06
CA HIS A 57 -4.36 -5.46 -9.66
C HIS A 57 -5.08 -6.46 -8.74
N PHE A 58 -6.24 -6.94 -9.17
CA PHE A 58 -7.01 -7.97 -8.51
C PHE A 58 -7.88 -8.72 -9.53
N ARG A 59 -8.42 -9.88 -9.14
CA ARG A 59 -9.47 -10.57 -9.90
C ARG A 59 -10.63 -10.93 -8.97
N ARG A 60 -11.86 -10.86 -9.47
CA ARG A 60 -13.07 -11.18 -8.68
C ARG A 60 -13.20 -12.65 -8.29
N ASP A 61 -12.49 -13.55 -8.96
CA ASP A 61 -12.37 -14.96 -8.57
C ASP A 61 -11.23 -15.23 -7.58
N TRP A 62 -10.35 -14.24 -7.40
CA TRP A 62 -9.25 -14.26 -6.43
C TRP A 62 -9.59 -13.53 -5.16
N SER A 63 -10.37 -12.45 -5.18
CA SER A 63 -10.58 -11.58 -4.03
C SER A 63 -12.06 -11.34 -3.80
N ASP A 64 -12.50 -11.46 -2.55
CA ASP A 64 -13.85 -11.05 -2.17
C ASP A 64 -13.95 -9.51 -2.28
N PRO A 65 -15.15 -8.94 -2.43
CA PRO A 65 -15.29 -7.49 -2.62
C PRO A 65 -14.65 -6.68 -1.48
N SER A 66 -14.82 -7.14 -0.23
CA SER A 66 -14.23 -6.51 0.95
C SER A 66 -12.71 -6.61 0.96
N ASP A 67 -12.12 -7.65 0.39
CA ASP A 67 -10.66 -7.73 0.21
C ASP A 67 -10.17 -6.67 -0.77
N VAL A 68 -10.89 -6.46 -1.88
CA VAL A 68 -10.57 -5.41 -2.86
C VAL A 68 -10.67 -4.02 -2.21
N GLY A 69 -11.71 -3.78 -1.42
CA GLY A 69 -11.88 -2.53 -0.68
C GLY A 69 -10.75 -2.29 0.33
N HIS A 70 -10.38 -3.31 1.09
CA HIS A 70 -9.26 -3.24 2.02
C HIS A 70 -7.95 -2.95 1.29
N LYS A 71 -7.64 -3.67 0.20
CA LYS A 71 -6.41 -3.45 -0.57
C LYS A 71 -6.33 -2.01 -1.11
N ALA A 72 -7.44 -1.52 -1.66
CA ALA A 72 -7.51 -0.16 -2.21
C ALA A 72 -7.25 0.92 -1.16
N ALA A 73 -7.85 0.80 0.03
CA ALA A 73 -7.56 1.70 1.14
C ALA A 73 -6.11 1.55 1.61
N ALA A 74 -5.66 0.34 1.91
CA ALA A 74 -4.34 0.07 2.47
C ALA A 74 -3.20 0.66 1.62
N GLN A 75 -3.23 0.45 0.29
CA GLN A 75 -2.22 0.99 -0.63
C GLN A 75 -2.13 2.52 -0.55
N ASN A 76 -3.28 3.22 -0.61
CA ASN A 76 -3.29 4.69 -0.54
C ASN A 76 -2.93 5.22 0.85
N LEU A 77 -3.30 4.51 1.92
CA LEU A 77 -2.98 4.89 3.29
C LEU A 77 -1.48 4.68 3.59
N SER A 78 -0.85 3.70 2.95
CA SER A 78 0.59 3.41 3.00
C SER A 78 1.42 4.60 2.50
N ASP A 79 1.03 5.20 1.38
CA ASP A 79 1.69 6.41 0.84
C ASP A 79 1.69 7.58 1.82
N ILE A 80 0.57 7.79 2.52
CA ILE A 80 0.46 8.84 3.52
C ILE A 80 1.38 8.54 4.72
N GLU A 81 1.39 7.29 5.20
CA GLU A 81 2.31 6.83 6.25
C GLU A 81 3.77 7.01 5.84
N ALA A 82 4.13 6.71 4.59
CA ALA A 82 5.48 6.84 4.06
C ALA A 82 6.03 8.28 4.04
N MET A 83 5.16 9.28 4.17
CA MET A 83 5.53 10.69 4.32
C MET A 83 5.66 11.13 5.79
N GLY A 84 5.46 10.21 6.74
CA GLY A 84 5.36 10.49 8.17
C GLY A 84 4.05 11.17 8.57
N ALA A 85 3.03 11.12 7.72
CA ALA A 85 1.74 11.74 7.95
C ALA A 85 0.72 10.72 8.50
N ARG A 86 -0.28 11.22 9.23
CA ARG A 86 -1.44 10.43 9.64
C ARG A 86 -2.52 10.54 8.56
N PRO A 87 -3.07 9.42 8.04
CA PRO A 87 -4.22 9.47 7.15
C PRO A 87 -5.48 10.00 7.86
N THR A 88 -6.31 10.74 7.13
CA THR A 88 -7.51 11.37 7.70
C THR A 88 -8.77 11.10 6.87
N SER A 89 -8.66 11.00 5.55
CA SER A 89 -9.83 10.86 4.68
C SER A 89 -9.51 10.17 3.37
N LEU A 90 -10.51 9.51 2.80
CA LEU A 90 -10.48 8.87 1.48
C LEU A 90 -11.62 9.42 0.62
N VAL A 91 -11.33 9.65 -0.66
CA VAL A 91 -12.33 9.89 -1.71
C VAL A 91 -12.24 8.76 -2.72
N VAL A 92 -13.37 8.21 -3.17
CA VAL A 92 -13.39 6.97 -3.95
C VAL A 92 -14.17 7.13 -5.26
N GLY A 93 -13.48 7.01 -6.39
CA GLY A 93 -14.09 6.84 -7.70
C GLY A 93 -14.30 5.36 -8.03
N LEU A 94 -15.53 4.98 -8.39
CA LEU A 94 -15.88 3.61 -8.76
C LEU A 94 -16.37 3.53 -10.20
N GLY A 95 -15.67 2.78 -11.05
CA GLY A 95 -16.18 2.31 -12.32
C GLY A 95 -16.76 0.91 -12.15
N LEU A 96 -18.05 0.70 -12.43
CA LEU A 96 -18.71 -0.60 -12.21
C LEU A 96 -19.48 -1.10 -13.45
N PRO A 97 -19.46 -2.42 -13.76
CA PRO A 97 -20.39 -3.03 -14.69
C PRO A 97 -21.83 -2.92 -14.20
N ALA A 98 -22.76 -2.64 -15.11
CA ALA A 98 -24.17 -2.44 -14.77
C ALA A 98 -24.85 -3.74 -14.27
N ASP A 99 -24.36 -4.89 -14.71
CA ASP A 99 -24.81 -6.23 -14.30
C ASP A 99 -24.15 -6.73 -13.01
N LEU A 100 -23.19 -5.99 -12.45
CA LEU A 100 -22.54 -6.35 -11.20
C LEU A 100 -23.57 -6.36 -10.05
N PRO A 101 -23.56 -7.38 -9.17
CA PRO A 101 -24.47 -7.39 -8.03
C PRO A 101 -24.28 -6.17 -7.13
N SER A 102 -25.37 -5.50 -6.74
CA SER A 102 -25.29 -4.29 -5.89
C SER A 102 -24.61 -4.57 -4.54
N ALA A 103 -24.83 -5.78 -4.00
CA ALA A 103 -24.21 -6.27 -2.78
C ALA A 103 -22.67 -6.36 -2.88
N TRP A 104 -22.12 -6.55 -4.09
CA TRP A 104 -20.67 -6.56 -4.32
C TRP A 104 -20.08 -5.18 -3.99
N ALA A 105 -20.67 -4.11 -4.52
CA ALA A 105 -20.22 -2.74 -4.26
C ALA A 105 -20.36 -2.35 -2.79
N VAL A 106 -21.46 -2.74 -2.13
CA VAL A 106 -21.65 -2.51 -0.69
C VAL A 106 -20.59 -3.23 0.14
N ALA A 107 -20.24 -4.47 -0.19
CA ALA A 107 -19.20 -5.22 0.49
C ALA A 107 -17.80 -4.64 0.24
N LEU A 108 -17.52 -4.12 -0.96
CA LEU A 108 -16.29 -3.36 -1.23
C LEU A 108 -16.18 -2.12 -0.35
N SER A 109 -17.25 -1.34 -0.24
CA SER A 109 -17.27 -0.15 0.61
C SER A 109 -17.09 -0.48 2.09
N ALA A 110 -17.59 -1.65 2.54
CA ALA A 110 -17.32 -2.12 3.89
C ALA A 110 -15.83 -2.40 4.12
N GLY A 111 -15.15 -3.06 3.15
CA GLY A 111 -13.70 -3.28 3.23
C GLY A 111 -12.88 -1.99 3.26
N LEU A 112 -13.23 -0.98 2.46
CA LEU A 112 -12.62 0.35 2.50
C LEU A 112 -12.78 1.00 3.89
N ALA A 113 -13.99 0.95 4.45
CA ALA A 113 -14.29 1.55 5.74
C ALA A 113 -13.60 0.84 6.90
N GLU A 114 -13.55 -0.50 6.87
CA GLU A 114 -12.85 -1.32 7.87
C GLU A 114 -11.36 -0.98 7.92
N GLU A 115 -10.71 -0.87 6.76
CA GLU A 115 -9.28 -0.53 6.69
C GLU A 115 -9.02 0.92 7.11
N ALA A 116 -9.80 1.88 6.60
CA ALA A 116 -9.68 3.29 6.99
C ALA A 116 -9.86 3.50 8.50
N ALA A 117 -10.73 2.70 9.14
CA ALA A 117 -10.97 2.79 10.58
C ALA A 117 -9.74 2.42 11.43
N LEU A 118 -8.79 1.62 10.92
CA LEU A 118 -7.56 1.26 11.64
C LEU A 118 -6.71 2.49 11.99
N VAL A 119 -6.80 3.54 11.18
CA VAL A 119 -6.06 4.81 11.35
C VAL A 119 -6.97 5.98 11.71
N GLY A 120 -8.26 5.73 11.91
CA GLY A 120 -9.26 6.78 12.18
C GLY A 120 -9.64 7.63 10.96
N ALA A 121 -9.28 7.20 9.75
CA ALA A 121 -9.68 7.86 8.51
C ALA A 121 -11.14 7.54 8.16
N SER A 122 -11.73 8.32 7.25
CA SER A 122 -13.11 8.12 6.79
C SER A 122 -13.23 8.24 5.28
N VAL A 123 -14.11 7.46 4.67
CA VAL A 123 -14.52 7.70 3.28
C VAL A 123 -15.51 8.86 3.28
N VAL A 124 -15.11 9.99 2.71
CA VAL A 124 -15.83 11.27 2.80
C VAL A 124 -16.57 11.65 1.52
N GLY A 125 -16.30 10.97 0.42
CA GLY A 125 -16.95 11.25 -0.85
C GLY A 125 -16.48 10.33 -1.96
N GLY A 126 -16.96 10.57 -3.17
CA GLY A 126 -16.65 9.73 -4.30
C GLY A 126 -17.55 9.98 -5.49
N ASP A 127 -17.36 9.16 -6.51
CA ASP A 127 -18.17 9.13 -7.72
C ASP A 127 -18.40 7.68 -8.14
N VAL A 128 -19.52 7.43 -8.83
CA VAL A 128 -19.80 6.12 -9.43
C VAL A 128 -20.19 6.29 -10.88
N VAL A 129 -19.46 5.60 -11.76
CA VAL A 129 -19.71 5.59 -13.19
C VAL A 129 -19.87 4.18 -13.73
N ARG A 130 -20.60 4.06 -14.84
CA ARG A 130 -20.67 2.79 -15.58
C ARG A 130 -19.34 2.51 -16.27
N SER A 131 -18.82 1.30 -16.11
CA SER A 131 -17.57 0.83 -16.71
C SER A 131 -17.69 -0.63 -17.16
N PRO A 132 -16.97 -1.09 -18.19
CA PRO A 132 -16.94 -2.51 -18.56
C PRO A 132 -16.21 -3.40 -17.54
N LEU A 133 -15.35 -2.81 -16.70
CA LEU A 133 -14.58 -3.48 -15.65
C LEU A 133 -14.83 -2.83 -14.30
N VAL A 134 -14.58 -3.54 -13.21
CA VAL A 134 -14.45 -2.89 -11.91
C VAL A 134 -13.14 -2.09 -11.87
N VAL A 135 -13.28 -0.79 -11.60
CA VAL A 135 -12.17 0.13 -11.36
C VAL A 135 -12.41 0.84 -10.05
N VAL A 136 -11.41 0.84 -9.17
CA VAL A 136 -11.44 1.54 -7.89
C VAL A 136 -10.31 2.54 -7.90
N SER A 137 -10.63 3.83 -7.93
CA SER A 137 -9.66 4.90 -7.76
C SER A 137 -9.85 5.48 -6.37
N VAL A 138 -8.78 5.51 -5.58
CA VAL A 138 -8.81 6.09 -4.25
C VAL A 138 -7.90 7.31 -4.25
N THR A 139 -8.33 8.38 -3.60
CA THR A 139 -7.48 9.51 -3.22
C THR A 139 -7.45 9.54 -1.70
N ALA A 140 -6.27 9.35 -1.12
CA ALA A 140 -6.08 9.52 0.32
C ALA A 140 -5.59 10.93 0.66
N LEU A 141 -6.09 11.45 1.78
CA LEU A 141 -5.68 12.68 2.40
C LEU A 141 -5.09 12.38 3.78
N GLY A 142 -4.05 13.13 4.15
CA GLY A 142 -3.41 13.03 5.45
C GLY A 142 -2.90 14.35 5.99
N THR A 143 -2.56 14.34 7.28
CA THR A 143 -1.99 15.50 7.98
C THR A 143 -0.66 15.15 8.63
N LEU A 144 0.28 16.09 8.55
CA LEU A 144 1.57 16.01 9.22
C LEU A 144 1.49 16.39 10.71
N SER A 145 0.35 16.93 11.17
CA SER A 145 0.18 17.41 12.55
C SER A 145 1.29 18.37 12.99
N GLY A 146 1.75 19.24 12.08
CA GLY A 146 2.86 20.17 12.33
C GLY A 146 4.26 19.61 12.05
N ALA A 147 4.42 18.31 11.79
CA ALA A 147 5.71 17.72 11.42
C ALA A 147 6.20 18.19 10.03
N THR A 148 7.48 17.92 9.76
CA THR A 148 8.06 18.05 8.42
C THR A 148 7.87 16.71 7.70
N PRO A 149 7.46 16.70 6.42
CA PRO A 149 7.34 15.45 5.68
C PRO A 149 8.71 14.78 5.53
N VAL A 150 8.76 13.47 5.72
CA VAL A 150 9.92 12.67 5.34
C VAL A 150 9.84 12.43 3.83
N THR A 151 10.90 12.75 3.09
CA THR A 151 10.92 12.63 1.63
C THR A 151 11.89 11.55 1.18
N ARG A 152 11.75 11.06 -0.06
CA ARG A 152 12.70 10.10 -0.65
C ARG A 152 14.12 10.67 -0.85
N SER A 153 14.29 11.98 -0.81
CA SER A 153 15.52 12.68 -1.22
C SER A 153 16.48 13.05 -0.09
N GLY A 154 16.21 12.61 1.14
CA GLY A 154 17.03 13.02 2.29
C GLY A 154 18.10 12.03 2.76
N ALA A 155 18.20 10.83 2.18
CA ALA A 155 19.21 9.82 2.52
C ALA A 155 20.64 10.33 2.31
N ARG A 156 21.57 9.92 3.17
CA ARG A 156 22.96 10.42 3.20
C ARG A 156 23.95 9.28 3.34
N PRO A 157 25.16 9.40 2.77
CA PRO A 157 26.24 8.46 3.05
C PRO A 157 26.49 8.34 4.56
N GLY A 158 26.54 7.10 5.06
CA GLY A 158 26.65 6.79 6.48
C GLY A 158 25.31 6.54 7.19
N ASP A 159 24.18 6.73 6.52
CA ASP A 159 22.90 6.25 7.03
C ASP A 159 22.80 4.72 6.95
N VAL A 160 22.01 4.13 7.84
CA VAL A 160 21.57 2.73 7.75
C VAL A 160 20.21 2.68 7.07
N VAL A 161 19.92 1.57 6.38
CA VAL A 161 18.61 1.30 5.77
C VAL A 161 17.86 0.32 6.65
N ALA A 162 16.60 0.60 6.99
CA ALA A 162 15.77 -0.29 7.79
C ALA A 162 14.36 -0.43 7.22
N VAL A 163 13.76 -1.60 7.43
CA VAL A 163 12.40 -1.95 6.99
C VAL A 163 11.51 -2.22 8.19
N CYS A 164 10.27 -1.76 8.12
CA CYS A 164 9.20 -2.13 9.03
C CYS A 164 8.06 -2.78 8.25
N GLY A 165 7.65 -3.99 8.64
CA GLY A 165 6.57 -4.74 7.99
C GLY A 165 7.05 -6.04 7.36
N ARG A 166 6.24 -6.57 6.43
CA ARG A 166 6.46 -7.86 5.77
C ARG A 166 6.97 -7.63 4.36
N LEU A 167 7.83 -8.51 3.86
CA LEU A 167 8.35 -8.49 2.49
C LEU A 167 8.18 -9.87 1.82
N GLY A 168 7.87 -9.89 0.54
CA GLY A 168 7.68 -11.05 -0.32
C GLY A 168 6.38 -11.83 -0.10
N TRP A 169 5.46 -11.36 0.74
CA TRP A 169 4.26 -12.11 1.11
C TRP A 169 3.15 -11.95 0.08
N ALA A 170 2.94 -10.73 -0.40
CA ALA A 170 1.97 -10.45 -1.44
C ALA A 170 2.35 -11.14 -2.76
N GLU A 171 3.63 -11.14 -3.12
CA GLU A 171 4.14 -11.87 -4.29
C GLU A 171 3.97 -13.38 -4.14
N ALA A 172 4.29 -13.97 -2.97
CA ALA A 172 4.04 -15.39 -2.71
C ALA A 172 2.54 -15.74 -2.86
N GLY A 173 1.65 -14.87 -2.39
CA GLY A 173 0.20 -15.03 -2.55
C GLY A 173 -0.25 -14.94 -4.00
N PHE A 174 0.29 -13.99 -4.76
CA PHE A 174 0.07 -13.85 -6.19
C PHE A 174 0.48 -15.11 -6.95
N GLN A 175 1.65 -15.67 -6.66
CA GLN A 175 2.14 -16.89 -7.31
C GLN A 175 1.25 -18.12 -7.01
N VAL A 176 0.76 -18.24 -5.78
CA VAL A 176 -0.19 -19.30 -5.38
C VAL A 176 -1.51 -19.16 -6.14
N LEU A 177 -2.10 -17.96 -6.15
CA LEU A 177 -3.37 -17.68 -6.84
C LEU A 177 -3.26 -17.87 -8.35
N SER A 178 -2.14 -17.44 -8.94
CA SER A 178 -1.86 -17.55 -10.37
C SER A 178 -1.81 -19.00 -10.86
N ARG A 179 -1.41 -19.94 -9.99
CA ARG A 179 -1.44 -21.38 -10.28
C ARG A 179 -2.78 -22.05 -9.95
N GLY A 180 -3.80 -21.28 -9.56
CA GLY A 180 -5.14 -21.77 -9.26
C GLY A 180 -5.31 -22.32 -7.84
N PHE A 181 -4.31 -22.17 -6.97
CA PHE A 181 -4.38 -22.60 -5.58
C PHE A 181 -4.97 -21.50 -4.69
N ARG A 182 -5.52 -21.91 -3.55
CA ARG A 182 -6.06 -21.02 -2.49
C ARG A 182 -5.38 -21.24 -1.14
N THR A 183 -4.29 -22.00 -1.14
CA THR A 183 -3.54 -22.38 0.06
C THR A 183 -2.03 -22.34 -0.23
N PRO A 184 -1.19 -21.98 0.76
CA PRO A 184 -1.55 -21.68 2.15
C PRO A 184 -2.29 -20.35 2.29
N ARG A 185 -3.31 -20.30 3.17
CA ARG A 185 -4.18 -19.12 3.31
C ARG A 185 -3.39 -17.86 3.68
N LEU A 186 -2.33 -17.99 4.48
CA LEU A 186 -1.55 -16.88 4.98
C LEU A 186 -0.90 -16.02 3.87
N VAL A 187 -0.38 -16.63 2.80
CA VAL A 187 0.20 -15.87 1.67
C VAL A 187 -0.90 -15.34 0.75
N VAL A 188 -1.97 -16.13 0.54
CA VAL A 188 -3.13 -15.70 -0.26
C VAL A 188 -3.81 -14.48 0.36
N GLU A 189 -3.98 -14.48 1.68
CA GLU A 189 -4.52 -13.34 2.42
C GLU A 189 -3.58 -12.14 2.38
N ALA A 190 -2.26 -12.33 2.41
CA ALA A 190 -1.30 -11.22 2.28
C ALA A 190 -1.40 -10.50 0.92
N HIS A 191 -1.63 -11.23 -0.18
CA HIS A 191 -1.86 -10.61 -1.50
C HIS A 191 -3.19 -9.84 -1.58
N ARG A 192 -4.22 -10.35 -0.89
CA ARG A 192 -5.58 -9.79 -0.89
C ARG A 192 -5.72 -8.59 0.05
N ARG A 193 -5.04 -8.63 1.18
CA ARG A 193 -5.10 -7.67 2.28
C ARG A 193 -3.67 -7.38 2.76
N PRO A 194 -2.96 -6.43 2.12
CA PRO A 194 -1.63 -6.03 2.56
C PRO A 194 -1.67 -5.49 4.00
N GLN A 195 -0.56 -5.63 4.72
CA GLN A 195 -0.47 -5.25 6.13
C GLN A 195 0.44 -4.05 6.30
N VAL A 196 -0.15 -2.86 6.20
CA VAL A 196 0.57 -1.60 6.40
C VAL A 196 0.98 -1.49 7.87
N PRO A 197 2.25 -1.15 8.18
CA PRO A 197 2.72 -1.00 9.55
C PRO A 197 2.29 0.35 10.15
N TYR A 198 0.99 0.64 10.22
CA TYR A 198 0.44 1.93 10.65
C TYR A 198 1.10 2.52 11.90
N GLY A 199 1.33 3.83 11.88
CA GLY A 199 2.07 4.58 12.90
C GLY A 199 3.59 4.48 12.79
N ALA A 200 4.14 3.54 12.02
CA ALA A 200 5.58 3.46 11.76
C ALA A 200 6.10 4.71 11.04
N GLY A 201 5.31 5.35 10.17
CA GLY A 201 5.74 6.53 9.45
C GLY A 201 6.06 7.71 10.37
N ALA A 202 5.12 8.04 11.25
CA ALA A 202 5.31 9.10 12.25
C ALA A 202 6.41 8.74 13.27
N GLU A 203 6.53 7.45 13.63
CA GLU A 203 7.61 6.95 14.48
C GLU A 203 8.98 7.14 13.81
N ALA A 204 9.13 6.77 12.54
CA ALA A 204 10.36 6.96 11.77
C ALA A 204 10.75 8.44 11.69
N ALA A 205 9.77 9.31 11.42
CA ALA A 205 10.00 10.76 11.41
C ALA A 205 10.52 11.26 12.77
N ALA A 206 9.95 10.79 13.88
CA ALA A 206 10.37 11.16 15.24
C ALA A 206 11.76 10.60 15.61
N LEU A 207 12.13 9.44 15.07
CA LEU A 207 13.46 8.84 15.20
C LEU A 207 14.52 9.49 14.29
N GLY A 208 14.12 10.47 13.47
CA GLY A 208 15.03 11.22 12.60
C GLY A 208 15.34 10.51 11.29
N ALA A 209 14.38 9.75 10.75
CA ALA A 209 14.49 9.21 9.39
C ALA A 209 14.90 10.30 8.39
N THR A 210 15.93 10.01 7.61
CA THR A 210 16.50 10.93 6.62
C THR A 210 15.78 10.78 5.29
N ALA A 211 15.35 9.59 4.91
CA ALA A 211 14.42 9.35 3.81
C ALA A 211 13.49 8.17 4.12
N MET A 212 12.35 8.12 3.45
CA MET A 212 11.35 7.06 3.60
C MET A 212 10.50 6.90 2.34
N CYS A 213 10.07 5.67 2.08
CA CYS A 213 8.99 5.33 1.17
C CYS A 213 8.28 4.07 1.67
N ASP A 214 7.13 3.74 1.10
CA ASP A 214 6.58 2.38 1.23
C ASP A 214 7.20 1.44 0.19
N VAL A 215 6.94 0.15 0.35
CA VAL A 215 7.38 -0.92 -0.54
C VAL A 215 6.18 -1.46 -1.30
N SER A 216 6.00 -0.98 -2.53
CA SER A 216 4.85 -1.28 -3.40
C SER A 216 5.27 -1.94 -4.71
N ASP A 217 6.40 -1.52 -5.30
CA ASP A 217 6.96 -2.10 -6.53
C ASP A 217 8.03 -3.17 -6.23
N GLY A 218 8.40 -3.30 -4.96
CA GLY A 218 9.39 -4.23 -4.43
C GLY A 218 10.60 -3.51 -3.85
N LEU A 219 11.20 -4.10 -2.82
CA LEU A 219 12.21 -3.44 -1.97
C LEU A 219 13.32 -2.78 -2.77
N LEU A 220 13.91 -3.50 -3.74
CA LEU A 220 15.01 -2.96 -4.55
C LEU A 220 14.55 -1.86 -5.53
N GLY A 221 13.33 -1.95 -6.05
CA GLY A 221 12.77 -0.93 -6.94
C GLY A 221 12.55 0.38 -6.18
N ASP A 222 11.91 0.30 -5.01
CA ASP A 222 11.61 1.45 -4.18
C ASP A 222 12.86 2.07 -3.52
N LEU A 223 13.84 1.26 -3.11
CA LEU A 223 15.16 1.75 -2.75
C LEU A 223 15.89 2.40 -3.93
N GLY A 224 15.62 1.96 -5.16
CA GLY A 224 16.11 2.61 -6.38
C GLY A 224 15.59 4.04 -6.52
N HIS A 225 14.31 4.26 -6.20
CA HIS A 225 13.72 5.60 -6.15
C HIS A 225 14.38 6.49 -5.08
N VAL A 226 14.64 5.95 -3.88
CA VAL A 226 15.36 6.66 -2.81
C VAL A 226 16.80 6.99 -3.23
N ALA A 227 17.55 6.00 -3.72
CA ALA A 227 18.93 6.17 -4.17
C ALA A 227 19.05 7.25 -5.25
N ALA A 228 18.15 7.24 -6.24
CA ALA A 228 18.10 8.25 -7.29
C ALA A 228 17.74 9.65 -6.76
N ALA A 229 16.70 9.76 -5.95
CA ALA A 229 16.24 11.04 -5.40
C ALA A 229 17.26 11.68 -4.45
N SER A 230 18.05 10.87 -3.73
CA SER A 230 19.10 11.30 -2.81
C SER A 230 20.48 11.40 -3.44
N SER A 231 20.69 10.90 -4.66
CA SER A 231 22.01 10.80 -5.30
C SER A 231 23.03 10.03 -4.44
N VAL A 232 22.63 8.84 -3.98
CA VAL A 232 23.44 7.94 -3.13
C VAL A 232 23.42 6.51 -3.67
N ALA A 233 24.36 5.68 -3.21
CA ALA A 233 24.30 4.24 -3.38
C ALA A 233 23.69 3.58 -2.14
N ILE A 234 22.88 2.54 -2.33
CA ILE A 234 22.29 1.75 -1.26
C ILE A 234 22.70 0.29 -1.45
N ASP A 235 23.29 -0.31 -0.42
CA ASP A 235 23.63 -1.74 -0.42
C ASP A 235 22.76 -2.47 0.60
N VAL A 236 22.05 -3.50 0.13
CA VAL A 236 21.19 -4.36 0.96
C VAL A 236 21.98 -5.61 1.34
N ASP A 237 22.02 -5.93 2.62
CA ASP A 237 22.61 -7.16 3.14
C ASP A 237 21.53 -8.26 3.22
N PRO A 238 21.53 -9.26 2.31
CA PRO A 238 20.53 -10.31 2.32
C PRO A 238 20.58 -11.20 3.56
N ALA A 239 21.70 -11.23 4.30
CA ALA A 239 21.83 -12.04 5.52
C ALA A 239 20.99 -11.47 6.67
N THR A 240 20.58 -10.21 6.60
CA THR A 240 19.69 -9.55 7.56
C THR A 240 18.20 -9.81 7.30
N LEU A 241 17.85 -10.28 6.10
CA LEU A 241 16.48 -10.49 5.67
C LEU A 241 16.00 -11.88 6.13
N ASP A 242 15.12 -11.92 7.14
CA ASP A 242 14.48 -13.17 7.53
C ASP A 242 13.38 -13.57 6.55
N VAL A 243 13.70 -14.54 5.69
CA VAL A 243 12.72 -15.17 4.80
C VAL A 243 11.83 -16.08 5.64
N ALA A 244 10.59 -15.68 5.92
CA ALA A 244 9.68 -16.47 6.75
C ALA A 244 9.44 -17.90 6.22
N ALA A 245 9.26 -18.87 7.13
CA ALA A 245 9.07 -20.28 6.76
C ALA A 245 7.95 -20.53 5.72
N PRO A 246 6.76 -19.88 5.80
CA PRO A 246 5.73 -20.04 4.78
C PRO A 246 6.17 -19.63 3.38
N LEU A 247 7.02 -18.61 3.24
CA LEU A 247 7.58 -18.19 1.94
C LEU A 247 8.50 -19.28 1.40
N ARG A 248 9.38 -19.85 2.25
CA ARG A 248 10.29 -20.93 1.84
C ARG A 248 9.53 -22.17 1.38
N GLU A 249 8.46 -22.54 2.09
CA GLU A 249 7.61 -23.68 1.75
C GLU A 249 6.93 -23.50 0.40
N VAL A 250 6.32 -22.33 0.18
CA VAL A 250 5.69 -22.01 -1.12
C VAL A 250 6.75 -21.98 -2.22
N ALA A 251 7.87 -21.28 -2.03
CA ALA A 251 8.94 -21.20 -3.02
C ALA A 251 9.49 -22.59 -3.39
N SER A 252 9.72 -23.45 -2.40
CA SER A 252 10.14 -24.84 -2.62
C SER A 252 9.12 -25.61 -3.46
N ALA A 253 7.82 -25.50 -3.16
CA ALA A 253 6.77 -26.15 -3.93
C ALA A 253 6.64 -25.60 -5.36
N LEU A 254 6.98 -24.33 -5.56
CA LEU A 254 6.87 -23.66 -6.86
C LEU A 254 8.15 -23.71 -7.70
N GLY A 255 9.27 -24.17 -7.13
CA GLY A 255 10.59 -24.16 -7.77
C GLY A 255 11.19 -22.76 -7.89
N ALA A 256 10.86 -21.86 -6.96
CA ALA A 256 11.32 -20.48 -6.93
C ALA A 256 12.32 -20.24 -5.79
N ASP A 257 13.02 -19.10 -5.85
CA ASP A 257 13.81 -18.58 -4.74
C ASP A 257 12.97 -17.59 -3.91
N PRO A 258 12.69 -17.87 -2.63
CA PRO A 258 11.88 -16.96 -1.81
C PRO A 258 12.57 -15.62 -1.53
N LEU A 259 13.91 -15.55 -1.59
CA LEU A 259 14.62 -14.28 -1.43
C LEU A 259 14.33 -13.32 -2.58
N THR A 260 14.11 -13.85 -3.79
CA THR A 260 13.67 -13.02 -4.93
C THR A 260 12.35 -12.32 -4.60
N TRP A 261 11.38 -12.99 -3.99
CA TRP A 261 10.13 -12.36 -3.59
C TRP A 261 10.32 -11.28 -2.52
N VAL A 262 11.21 -11.51 -1.56
CA VAL A 262 11.53 -10.51 -0.52
C VAL A 262 12.18 -9.26 -1.12
N LEU A 263 13.04 -9.41 -2.12
CA LEU A 263 13.80 -8.32 -2.73
C LEU A 263 13.01 -7.56 -3.80
N THR A 264 12.17 -8.25 -4.59
CA THR A 264 11.54 -7.67 -5.79
C THR A 264 10.03 -7.86 -5.86
N GLY A 265 9.42 -8.58 -4.92
CA GLY A 265 7.97 -8.73 -4.84
C GLY A 265 7.31 -7.42 -4.41
N GLY A 266 6.28 -7.01 -5.14
CA GLY A 266 5.49 -5.81 -4.82
C GLY A 266 4.28 -6.10 -3.93
N ASP A 267 3.46 -5.07 -3.72
CA ASP A 267 2.17 -5.10 -3.00
C ASP A 267 2.23 -5.43 -1.50
N ASP A 268 3.41 -5.48 -0.85
CA ASP A 268 3.48 -5.74 0.59
C ASP A 268 3.11 -4.52 1.45
N ASN A 269 3.36 -3.30 0.94
CA ASN A 269 3.14 -2.02 1.63
C ASN A 269 3.81 -1.94 3.01
N ALA A 270 4.99 -2.56 3.14
CA ALA A 270 5.93 -2.28 4.22
C ALA A 270 6.48 -0.85 4.09
N LEU A 271 7.13 -0.33 5.13
CA LEU A 271 7.90 0.92 5.04
C LEU A 271 9.39 0.60 5.00
N VAL A 272 10.13 1.34 4.16
CA VAL A 272 11.58 1.35 4.16
C VAL A 272 12.09 2.78 4.37
N ALA A 273 13.03 2.95 5.29
CA ALA A 273 13.55 4.25 5.67
C ALA A 273 15.05 4.20 5.89
N THR A 274 15.69 5.37 5.73
CA THR A 274 17.10 5.56 6.06
C THR A 274 17.21 6.35 7.36
N PHE A 275 18.19 6.01 8.20
CA PHE A 275 18.40 6.64 9.51
C PHE A 275 19.88 6.93 9.72
N PRO A 276 20.25 7.96 10.50
CA PRO A 276 21.64 8.14 10.91
C PRO A 276 22.16 6.90 11.65
N ALA A 277 23.42 6.50 11.45
CA ALA A 277 23.98 5.27 12.03
C ALA A 277 23.87 5.12 13.56
N GLY A 278 23.68 6.22 14.29
CA GLY A 278 23.49 6.23 15.75
C GLY A 278 22.03 6.21 16.22
N ALA A 279 21.07 6.09 15.31
CA ALA A 279 19.66 6.03 15.67
C ALA A 279 19.34 4.73 16.42
N GLU A 280 18.68 4.85 17.58
CA GLU A 280 18.17 3.71 18.34
C GLU A 280 16.81 3.31 17.76
N LEU A 281 16.78 2.24 16.99
CA LEU A 281 15.57 1.75 16.33
C LEU A 281 14.83 0.71 17.19
N PRO A 282 13.50 0.81 17.34
CA PRO A 282 12.69 -0.24 17.97
C PRO A 282 12.73 -1.56 17.20
N ASP A 283 12.44 -2.68 17.88
CA ASP A 283 12.48 -4.05 17.31
C ASP A 283 11.67 -4.25 16.02
N ARG A 284 10.65 -3.41 15.77
CA ARG A 284 9.83 -3.47 14.54
C ARG A 284 10.54 -2.96 13.30
N TRP A 285 11.71 -2.32 13.45
CA TRP A 285 12.57 -1.85 12.37
C TRP A 285 13.79 -2.76 12.26
N THR A 286 13.88 -3.52 11.16
CA THR A 286 15.04 -4.37 10.89
C THR A 286 16.01 -3.60 10.02
N VAL A 287 17.25 -3.41 10.49
CA VAL A 287 18.33 -2.83 9.66
C VAL A 287 18.73 -3.85 8.61
N ILE A 288 18.63 -3.46 7.34
CA ILE A 288 18.84 -4.34 6.18
C ILE A 288 19.97 -3.92 5.26
N GLY A 289 20.64 -2.80 5.54
CA GLY A 289 21.64 -2.28 4.61
C GLY A 289 22.21 -0.94 5.04
N ALA A 290 22.98 -0.35 4.14
CA ALA A 290 23.67 0.92 4.38
C ALA A 290 23.66 1.82 3.16
N VAL A 291 23.76 3.12 3.41
CA VAL A 291 23.86 4.17 2.40
C VAL A 291 25.31 4.63 2.28
N SER A 292 25.80 4.77 1.05
CA SER A 292 27.16 5.23 0.76
C SER A 292 27.18 6.25 -0.38
N ALA A 293 28.34 6.87 -0.59
CA ALA A 293 28.53 7.77 -1.72
C ALA A 293 28.55 6.96 -3.04
N GLY A 294 27.73 7.35 -4.01
CA GLY A 294 27.61 6.64 -5.28
C GLY A 294 26.21 6.76 -5.86
N SER A 295 25.79 5.75 -6.62
CA SER A 295 24.46 5.65 -7.21
C SER A 295 24.02 4.21 -7.35
N GLY A 296 22.71 3.97 -7.31
CA GLY A 296 22.12 2.66 -7.58
C GLY A 296 21.93 1.83 -6.32
N VAL A 297 21.42 0.62 -6.52
CA VAL A 297 21.13 -0.34 -5.46
C VAL A 297 21.87 -1.64 -5.74
N THR A 298 22.55 -2.16 -4.72
CA THR A 298 23.25 -3.45 -4.75
C THR A 298 22.73 -4.37 -3.67
N VAL A 299 23.00 -5.67 -3.83
CA VAL A 299 22.77 -6.71 -2.83
C VAL A 299 24.10 -7.40 -2.57
N ASP A 300 24.60 -7.32 -1.34
CA ASP A 300 25.94 -7.81 -0.96
C ASP A 300 27.04 -7.30 -1.91
N GLY A 301 26.99 -6.01 -2.25
CA GLY A 301 27.96 -5.33 -3.11
C GLY A 301 27.87 -5.65 -4.61
N ALA A 302 26.89 -6.45 -5.05
CA ALA A 302 26.69 -6.79 -6.47
C ALA A 302 25.38 -6.22 -7.04
N GLU A 303 25.37 -5.94 -8.34
CA GLU A 303 24.11 -5.66 -9.05
C GLU A 303 23.19 -6.88 -8.99
N TYR A 304 21.91 -6.66 -8.69
CA TYR A 304 20.94 -7.73 -8.61
C TYR A 304 20.43 -8.11 -10.00
N ALA A 305 20.77 -9.32 -10.46
CA ALA A 305 20.56 -9.76 -11.85
C ALA A 305 19.23 -10.49 -12.11
N ALA A 306 18.33 -10.61 -11.12
CA ALA A 306 17.04 -11.26 -11.30
C ALA A 306 16.01 -10.30 -11.95
N PRO A 307 14.88 -10.81 -12.50
CA PRO A 307 13.83 -9.96 -13.06
C PRO A 307 13.40 -8.89 -12.04
N GLY A 308 13.37 -7.63 -12.47
CA GLY A 308 13.00 -6.49 -11.62
C GLY A 308 11.52 -6.47 -11.20
N GLY A 309 11.15 -5.47 -10.40
CA GLY A 309 9.82 -5.27 -9.82
C GLY A 309 8.69 -5.03 -10.82
N HIS A 310 7.49 -4.72 -10.31
CA HIS A 310 6.29 -4.59 -11.13
C HIS A 310 6.42 -3.45 -12.16
N ASP A 311 6.12 -3.73 -13.44
CA ASP A 311 6.02 -2.73 -14.51
C ASP A 311 4.61 -2.76 -15.12
N HIS A 312 3.90 -1.63 -15.01
CA HIS A 312 2.55 -1.44 -15.53
C HIS A 312 2.42 -1.66 -17.05
N PHE A 313 3.51 -1.51 -17.80
CA PHE A 313 3.53 -1.58 -19.26
C PHE A 313 4.33 -2.77 -19.80
N ALA A 314 5.01 -3.52 -18.95
CA ALA A 314 5.56 -4.81 -19.33
C ALA A 314 4.41 -5.79 -19.66
N GLY A 315 4.55 -6.50 -20.79
CA GLY A 315 3.58 -7.51 -21.22
C GLY A 315 3.51 -8.69 -20.24
N PRO A 316 2.43 -9.49 -20.29
CA PRO A 316 2.31 -10.70 -19.48
C PRO A 316 3.39 -11.74 -19.80
#